data_AF-A0A923LQE5-F1
#
_entry.id   AF-A0A923LQE5-F1
#
_cell.length_a   1.000
_cell.length_b   1.000
_cell.length_c   1.000
_cell.angle_alpha   90.00
_cell.angle_beta   90.00
_cell.angle_gamma   90.00
#
_symmetry.space_group_name_H-M   'P 1'
#
loop_
_entity.id
_entity.type
_entity.pdbx_description
1 polymer ?
#
loop_
_entity_poly.entity_id
_entity_poly.type
_entity_poly.pdbx_seq_one_letter_code
_entity_poly.pdbx_strand_id
1 'polypeptide(L)'
;MARKSRTQPKQSPDTLNVLSKVYKTAIYVRLSAEKEETRDRKTLINQRNLIKNFVDQQLDMEIYDIYMDDEFSGTTFDRPQFERMMSDMRAGRINCIVVKDLSRLGRDYIETGNLVERVFPMMNIRFVAITDNYDSSKKDADLMVAVTNIANDLYAKDISKKISSSKQEAMEKGIPTGNVAYGYKVVFNENKVKVMVEDKEAADVVRWIFNEAEKGTLHSVIAAELNAKHILTPAQYKVRHNIEKLEKLRGVKWTVDTLSQILKNEVYIGRYVTGKDRVCLYRHEKRHTTNKDEWYVFEKHHIALIAKEQFYAVQKNKRKVIKPAKKQTVNMLKGKITCGCCGSSIHIHPEKHAKVYMCTHRKRYGKDSCNCLPVKVDDVYAAVLAVIKEQIQVFVDREMILKAHHNDSRVIRQEQVYTEAVNKCVKEMDRLMELKSGLYADYTEELLDEKEYLQLNREYSQRIEKLKIQADEYRQAASQYESAEKTVAQLKAEMLRFKGKRKLTQEMVDLFVAQVRIYENKNLEIVLNYEDELKKFAELNMEREAG
;
A
#
# COMPACT_ATOMS: atom_id res chain seq x y z
N MET A 1 55.34 -65.95 -24.41
CA MET A 1 55.79 -65.04 -25.48
C MET A 1 54.77 -63.91 -25.63
N ALA A 2 55.26 -62.69 -25.88
CA ALA A 2 54.63 -61.52 -26.55
C ALA A 2 53.19 -61.11 -26.16
N ARG A 3 52.98 -60.02 -25.41
CA ARG A 3 52.75 -58.60 -25.85
C ARG A 3 51.47 -58.37 -26.68
N LYS A 4 50.55 -57.54 -26.15
CA LYS A 4 50.27 -56.19 -26.68
C LYS A 4 49.40 -55.35 -25.72
N SER A 5 49.71 -54.07 -25.66
CA SER A 5 49.17 -53.06 -24.73
C SER A 5 48.62 -51.84 -25.47
N ARG A 6 47.75 -51.08 -24.77
CA ARG A 6 47.54 -49.61 -24.77
C ARG A 6 47.05 -48.92 -26.05
N THR A 7 45.96 -48.13 -25.92
CA THR A 7 45.99 -46.69 -25.51
C THR A 7 44.60 -46.16 -25.14
N GLN A 8 44.54 -45.25 -24.15
CA GLN A 8 43.35 -44.51 -23.65
C GLN A 8 43.13 -43.18 -24.40
N PRO A 9 41.98 -42.52 -24.19
CA PRO A 9 41.98 -41.09 -23.92
C PRO A 9 41.35 -40.73 -22.55
N LYS A 10 41.86 -39.62 -22.02
CA LYS A 10 41.69 -39.07 -20.66
C LYS A 10 40.26 -38.59 -20.36
N GLN A 11 39.80 -38.84 -19.13
CA GLN A 11 38.81 -38.01 -18.44
C GLN A 11 39.44 -37.39 -17.18
N SER A 12 39.02 -36.17 -16.91
CA SER A 12 39.58 -35.09 -16.10
C SER A 12 39.68 -35.35 -14.58
N PRO A 13 40.64 -34.70 -13.88
CA PRO A 13 40.87 -34.90 -12.44
C PRO A 13 39.91 -34.15 -11.49
N ASP A 14 38.74 -33.68 -11.95
CA ASP A 14 37.88 -32.77 -11.19
C ASP A 14 36.64 -33.40 -10.53
N THR A 15 36.39 -34.71 -10.69
CA THR A 15 35.19 -35.35 -10.11
C THR A 15 35.41 -36.02 -8.74
N LEU A 16 36.58 -35.87 -8.13
CA LEU A 16 36.94 -36.55 -6.88
C LEU A 16 37.14 -35.62 -5.67
N ASN A 17 36.67 -34.37 -5.74
CA ASN A 17 36.84 -33.39 -4.64
C ASN A 17 35.53 -32.71 -4.20
N VAL A 18 34.39 -33.42 -4.24
CA VAL A 18 33.24 -33.04 -3.41
C VAL A 18 33.46 -33.65 -2.03
N LEU A 19 34.24 -32.96 -1.21
CA LEU A 19 34.37 -33.20 0.22
C LEU A 19 32.98 -33.46 0.81
N SER A 20 32.74 -34.69 1.27
CA SER A 20 31.61 -35.05 2.13
C SER A 20 31.65 -34.14 3.36
N LYS A 21 30.88 -33.05 3.32
CA LYS A 21 30.82 -32.06 4.39
C LYS A 21 30.01 -32.68 5.52
N VAL A 22 30.68 -33.41 6.41
CA VAL A 22 30.05 -34.05 7.56
C VAL A 22 29.54 -32.95 8.50
N TYR A 23 28.22 -32.90 8.68
CA TYR A 23 27.55 -31.94 9.55
C TYR A 23 27.66 -32.38 11.02
N LYS A 24 28.31 -31.55 11.84
CA LYS A 24 28.31 -31.67 13.30
C LYS A 24 26.93 -31.31 13.85
N THR A 25 26.20 -32.34 14.23
CA THR A 25 24.76 -32.31 14.47
C THR A 25 24.44 -32.29 15.95
N ALA A 26 23.71 -31.27 16.39
CA ALA A 26 23.09 -31.20 17.71
C ALA A 26 21.72 -31.86 17.69
N ILE A 27 21.47 -32.76 18.62
CA ILE A 27 20.13 -33.33 18.85
C ILE A 27 19.50 -32.56 19.99
N TYR A 28 18.36 -31.92 19.76
CA TYR A 28 17.63 -31.21 20.83
C TYR A 28 16.31 -31.92 21.18
N VAL A 29 16.15 -32.26 22.46
CA VAL A 29 14.97 -32.95 23.00
C VAL A 29 14.40 -32.13 24.15
N ARG A 30 13.07 -31.97 24.16
CA ARG A 30 12.33 -31.25 25.19
C ARG A 30 11.13 -32.05 25.67
N LEU A 31 10.96 -32.19 26.98
CA LEU A 31 9.74 -32.75 27.58
C LEU A 31 8.76 -31.65 27.97
N SER A 32 7.50 -31.83 27.57
CA SER A 32 6.39 -30.95 27.98
C SER A 32 5.83 -31.39 29.33
N ALA A 33 5.64 -30.45 30.25
CA ALA A 33 5.07 -30.66 31.59
C ALA A 33 3.56 -30.98 31.62
N GLU A 34 2.96 -31.49 30.53
CA GLU A 34 1.53 -31.78 30.48
C GLU A 34 1.24 -33.28 30.71
N LYS A 35 0.61 -33.53 31.87
CA LYS A 35 -0.11 -34.74 32.34
C LYS A 35 0.73 -35.87 32.94
N GLU A 36 0.53 -36.06 34.25
CA GLU A 36 1.12 -37.09 35.12
C GLU A 36 0.76 -38.55 34.75
N GLU A 37 -0.12 -38.80 33.78
CA GLU A 37 -0.64 -40.15 33.50
C GLU A 37 0.19 -41.01 32.54
N THR A 38 1.28 -40.51 31.94
CA THR A 38 2.19 -41.33 31.11
C THR A 38 3.66 -41.02 31.37
N ARG A 39 4.09 -41.12 32.64
CA ARG A 39 5.51 -41.18 33.00
C ARG A 39 6.10 -42.55 32.63
N ASP A 40 6.27 -42.78 31.34
CA ASP A 40 7.08 -43.88 30.86
C ASP A 40 8.47 -43.35 30.49
N ARG A 41 9.49 -43.78 31.25
CA ARG A 41 10.91 -43.71 30.86
C ARG A 41 11.16 -44.22 29.42
N LYS A 42 10.23 -45.01 28.87
CA LYS A 42 10.22 -45.49 27.48
C LYS A 42 10.03 -44.38 26.43
N THR A 43 9.30 -43.29 26.73
CA THR A 43 9.00 -42.23 25.76
C THR A 43 10.24 -41.40 25.41
N LEU A 44 11.13 -41.21 26.38
CA LEU A 44 12.36 -40.42 26.26
C LEU A 44 13.46 -41.20 25.52
N ILE A 45 13.57 -42.50 25.82
CA ILE A 45 14.41 -43.44 25.07
C ILE A 45 13.91 -43.56 23.62
N ASN A 46 12.60 -43.64 23.40
CA ASN A 46 12.03 -43.73 22.06
C ASN A 46 12.26 -42.46 21.23
N GLN A 47 12.14 -41.26 21.80
CA GLN A 47 12.42 -40.02 21.08
C GLN A 47 13.90 -39.86 20.74
N ARG A 48 14.78 -40.16 21.70
CA ARG A 48 16.23 -40.16 21.48
C ARG A 48 16.62 -41.18 20.41
N ASN A 49 16.09 -42.40 20.48
CA ASN A 49 16.37 -43.44 19.51
C ASN A 49 15.82 -43.10 18.13
N LEU A 50 14.64 -42.48 18.04
CA LEU A 50 14.07 -42.03 16.77
C LEU A 50 14.99 -41.00 16.07
N ILE A 51 15.44 -39.98 16.81
CA ILE A 51 16.31 -38.94 16.24
C ILE A 51 17.70 -39.50 15.96
N LYS A 52 18.24 -40.33 16.87
CA LYS A 52 19.54 -40.98 16.67
C LYS A 52 19.55 -41.90 15.46
N ASN A 53 18.53 -42.76 15.31
CA ASN A 53 18.39 -43.63 14.14
C ASN A 53 18.26 -42.83 12.83
N PHE A 54 17.58 -41.68 12.87
CA PHE A 54 17.48 -40.79 11.71
C PHE A 54 18.85 -40.23 11.33
N VAL A 55 19.63 -39.75 12.31
CA VAL A 55 20.99 -39.22 12.07
C VAL A 55 21.94 -40.32 11.60
N ASP A 56 21.89 -41.51 12.20
CA ASP A 56 22.72 -42.66 11.84
C ASP A 56 22.42 -43.18 10.40
N GLN A 57 21.25 -42.87 9.84
CA GLN A 57 20.87 -43.21 8.47
C GLN A 57 21.36 -42.19 7.43
N GLN A 58 21.84 -41.01 7.84
CA GLN A 58 22.31 -39.97 6.92
C GLN A 58 23.84 -40.04 6.76
N LEU A 59 24.31 -40.13 5.51
CA LEU A 59 25.74 -40.21 5.19
C LEU A 59 26.49 -38.89 5.42
N ASP A 60 25.77 -37.79 5.63
CA ASP A 60 26.31 -36.44 5.76
C ASP A 60 26.22 -35.87 7.19
N MET A 61 25.82 -36.64 8.21
CA MET A 61 25.65 -36.14 9.58
C MET A 61 26.47 -36.93 10.61
N GLU A 62 27.05 -36.23 11.59
CA GLU A 62 27.75 -36.79 12.75
C GLU A 62 27.22 -36.15 14.03
N ILE A 63 26.87 -36.95 15.04
CA ILE A 63 26.30 -36.45 16.31
C ILE A 63 27.41 -35.77 17.13
N TYR A 64 27.25 -34.47 17.39
CA TYR A 64 28.14 -33.71 18.27
C TYR A 64 27.75 -33.86 19.74
N ASP A 65 26.51 -33.54 20.10
CA ASP A 65 26.00 -33.70 21.46
C ASP A 65 24.45 -33.76 21.46
N ILE A 66 23.88 -34.25 22.57
CA ILE A 66 22.45 -34.37 22.80
C ILE A 66 22.06 -33.41 23.94
N TYR A 67 21.26 -32.39 23.60
CA TYR A 67 20.81 -31.34 24.49
C TYR A 67 19.38 -31.65 24.96
N MET A 68 19.18 -31.73 26.27
CA MET A 68 17.91 -32.21 26.85
C MET A 68 17.39 -31.29 27.95
N ASP A 69 16.27 -30.62 27.70
CA ASP A 69 15.58 -29.81 28.71
C ASP A 69 14.37 -30.58 29.29
N ASP A 70 14.41 -30.86 30.59
CA ASP A 70 13.33 -31.48 31.36
C ASP A 70 12.49 -30.41 32.07
N GLU A 71 11.15 -30.54 32.03
CA GLU A 71 10.18 -29.71 32.79
C GLU A 71 10.04 -28.22 32.37
N PHE A 72 10.49 -27.81 31.19
CA PHE A 72 10.35 -26.42 30.72
C PHE A 72 9.13 -26.16 29.80
N SER A 73 8.37 -25.11 30.12
CA SER A 73 7.26 -24.60 29.29
C SER A 73 7.75 -24.14 27.92
N GLY A 74 6.99 -24.48 26.86
CA GLY A 74 7.30 -24.06 25.49
C GLY A 74 7.14 -22.56 25.23
N THR A 75 6.65 -21.78 26.20
CA THR A 75 6.40 -20.33 26.09
C THR A 75 7.61 -19.46 26.47
N THR A 76 8.67 -20.04 27.05
CA THR A 76 9.87 -19.30 27.48
C THR A 76 11.12 -19.91 26.84
N PHE A 77 12.04 -19.08 26.35
CA PHE A 77 13.32 -19.50 25.73
C PHE A 77 14.50 -19.54 26.69
N ASP A 78 14.33 -19.08 27.92
CA ASP A 78 15.32 -19.18 29.00
C ASP A 78 15.42 -20.64 29.48
N ARG A 79 16.21 -21.44 28.73
CA ARG A 79 16.38 -22.87 28.98
C ARG A 79 17.86 -23.25 28.93
N PRO A 80 18.37 -23.97 29.92
CA PRO A 80 19.81 -24.17 30.10
C PRO A 80 20.44 -24.99 28.98
N GLN A 81 19.81 -26.06 28.48
CA GLN A 81 20.39 -26.85 27.39
C GLN A 81 20.17 -26.22 26.02
N PHE A 82 19.06 -25.48 25.83
CA PHE A 82 18.87 -24.67 24.63
C PHE A 82 19.91 -23.55 24.52
N GLU A 83 20.17 -22.80 25.60
CA GLU A 83 21.21 -21.75 25.62
C GLU A 83 22.62 -22.35 25.42
N ARG A 84 22.88 -23.53 25.99
CA ARG A 84 24.14 -24.26 25.74
C ARG A 84 24.28 -24.63 24.26
N MET A 85 23.24 -25.17 23.63
CA MET A 85 23.22 -25.47 22.20
C MET A 85 23.44 -24.20 21.36
N MET A 86 22.78 -23.09 21.70
CA MET A 86 22.94 -21.81 21.00
C MET A 86 24.34 -21.22 21.19
N SER A 87 24.97 -21.43 22.34
CA SER A 87 26.36 -21.04 22.60
C SER A 87 27.33 -21.88 21.77
N ASP A 88 27.15 -23.20 21.71
CA ASP A 88 27.95 -24.10 20.88
C ASP A 88 27.76 -23.83 19.38
N MET A 89 26.56 -23.39 18.98
CA MET A 89 26.28 -22.87 17.63
C MET A 89 27.06 -21.59 17.33
N ARG A 90 27.02 -20.60 18.22
CA ARG A 90 27.76 -19.34 18.07
C ARG A 90 29.28 -19.53 18.06
N ALA A 91 29.76 -20.52 18.80
CA ALA A 91 31.17 -20.94 18.82
C ALA A 91 31.58 -21.74 17.57
N GLY A 92 30.67 -22.02 16.64
CA GLY A 92 30.94 -22.76 15.40
C GLY A 92 31.19 -24.25 15.60
N ARG A 93 30.82 -24.80 16.76
CA ARG A 93 31.05 -26.23 17.11
C ARG A 93 30.01 -27.15 16.49
N ILE A 94 28.80 -26.64 16.26
CA ILE A 94 27.71 -27.32 15.58
C ILE A 94 27.32 -26.58 14.30
N ASN A 95 26.94 -27.31 13.27
CA ASN A 95 26.47 -26.76 11.99
C ASN A 95 25.16 -27.40 11.49
N CYS A 96 24.57 -28.30 12.29
CA CYS A 96 23.26 -28.88 12.06
C CYS A 96 22.51 -29.05 13.39
N ILE A 97 21.19 -28.83 13.38
CA ILE A 97 20.30 -29.03 14.52
C ILE A 97 19.14 -29.92 14.08
N VAL A 98 18.92 -31.01 14.82
CA VAL A 98 17.84 -31.98 14.56
C VAL A 98 16.90 -32.04 15.76
N VAL A 99 15.61 -31.88 15.48
CA VAL A 99 14.52 -32.02 16.46
C VAL A 99 13.46 -32.99 15.96
N LYS A 100 12.63 -33.49 16.89
CA LYS A 100 11.46 -34.29 16.53
C LYS A 100 10.45 -33.49 15.71
N ASP A 101 10.00 -32.36 16.25
CA ASP A 101 8.98 -31.46 15.73
C ASP A 101 9.39 -30.00 16.02
N LEU A 102 8.90 -29.02 15.25
CA LEU A 102 9.19 -27.59 15.42
C LEU A 102 8.80 -27.08 16.81
N SER A 103 7.78 -27.70 17.42
CA SER A 103 7.32 -27.35 18.76
C SER A 103 8.37 -27.62 19.84
N ARG A 104 9.42 -28.41 19.56
CA ARG A 104 10.55 -28.59 20.48
C ARG A 104 11.33 -27.31 20.67
N LEU A 105 11.59 -26.54 19.61
CA LEU A 105 12.28 -25.25 19.68
C LEU A 105 11.49 -24.25 20.53
N GLY A 106 10.21 -24.04 20.22
CA GLY A 106 9.34 -23.12 20.95
C GLY A 106 7.88 -23.25 20.55
N ARG A 107 6.97 -22.81 21.45
CA ARG A 107 5.54 -22.63 21.16
C ARG A 107 5.22 -21.23 20.65
N ASP A 108 6.15 -20.28 20.81
CA ASP A 108 6.07 -18.96 20.17
C ASP A 108 6.52 -19.10 18.71
N TYR A 109 5.54 -19.12 17.81
CA TYR A 109 5.75 -19.29 16.37
C TYR A 109 6.52 -18.12 15.74
N ILE A 110 6.49 -16.91 16.34
CA ILE A 110 7.17 -15.72 15.80
C ILE A 110 8.67 -15.83 16.07
N GLU A 111 9.04 -16.09 17.32
CA GLU A 111 10.44 -16.27 17.72
C GLU A 111 11.04 -17.55 17.09
N THR A 112 10.27 -18.64 17.05
CA THR A 112 10.72 -19.90 16.42
C THR A 112 10.89 -19.72 14.91
N GLY A 113 9.99 -19.00 14.24
CA GLY A 113 10.13 -18.65 12.82
C GLY A 113 11.35 -17.77 12.54
N ASN A 114 11.60 -16.74 13.37
CA ASN A 114 12.78 -15.89 13.26
C ASN A 114 14.09 -16.68 13.41
N LEU A 115 14.14 -17.64 14.34
CA LEU A 115 15.30 -18.52 14.51
C LEU A 115 15.54 -19.38 13.26
N VAL A 116 14.51 -20.03 12.73
CA VAL A 116 14.60 -20.97 11.61
C VAL A 116 14.83 -20.26 10.26
N GLU A 117 14.21 -19.11 10.02
CA GLU A 117 14.27 -18.40 8.74
C GLU A 117 15.40 -17.38 8.65
N ARG A 118 15.86 -16.82 9.77
CA ARG A 118 16.85 -15.72 9.77
C ARG A 118 18.13 -16.08 10.51
N VAL A 119 18.04 -16.54 11.75
CA VAL A 119 19.23 -16.76 12.59
C VAL A 119 20.03 -17.99 12.13
N PHE A 120 19.38 -19.14 11.94
CA PHE A 120 20.07 -20.36 11.51
C PHE A 120 20.68 -20.26 10.10
N PRO A 121 19.99 -19.70 9.07
CA PRO A 121 20.60 -19.50 7.77
C PRO A 121 21.76 -18.50 7.79
N MET A 122 21.64 -17.42 8.56
CA MET A 122 22.72 -16.41 8.70
C MET A 122 23.98 -16.99 9.38
N MET A 123 23.79 -17.96 10.27
CA MET A 123 24.88 -18.70 10.93
C MET A 123 25.29 -19.97 10.17
N ASN A 124 24.76 -20.18 8.96
CA ASN A 124 25.02 -21.33 8.09
C ASN A 124 24.74 -22.70 8.75
N ILE A 125 23.67 -22.76 9.55
CA ILE A 125 23.18 -23.94 10.26
C ILE A 125 22.06 -24.61 9.46
N ARG A 126 22.17 -25.91 9.22
CA ARG A 126 21.08 -26.73 8.70
C ARG A 126 20.13 -27.11 9.83
N PHE A 127 18.86 -26.80 9.71
CA PHE A 127 17.83 -27.21 10.64
C PHE A 127 16.92 -28.30 10.04
N VAL A 128 16.66 -29.35 10.82
CA VAL A 128 15.83 -30.50 10.43
C VAL A 128 14.80 -30.82 11.52
N ALA A 129 13.53 -30.94 11.13
CA ALA A 129 12.44 -31.43 11.98
C ALA A 129 11.82 -32.70 11.35
N ILE A 130 11.92 -33.82 12.08
CA ILE A 130 11.65 -35.16 11.53
C ILE A 130 10.17 -35.39 11.23
N THR A 131 9.27 -35.15 12.19
CA THR A 131 7.82 -35.41 11.99
C THR A 131 7.17 -34.39 11.07
N ASP A 132 7.76 -33.21 11.00
CA ASP A 132 7.26 -32.09 10.20
C ASP A 132 7.80 -32.13 8.77
N ASN A 133 8.63 -33.15 8.46
CA ASN A 133 9.32 -33.37 7.19
C ASN A 133 10.03 -32.11 6.68
N TYR A 134 10.52 -31.28 7.61
CA TYR A 134 11.14 -30.00 7.31
C TYR A 134 12.65 -30.15 7.32
N ASP A 135 13.28 -29.72 6.24
CA ASP A 135 14.72 -29.64 6.10
C ASP A 135 15.05 -28.34 5.39
N SER A 136 15.69 -27.41 6.10
CA SER A 136 16.12 -26.10 5.56
C SER A 136 17.02 -26.19 4.32
N SER A 137 17.60 -27.36 4.02
CA SER A 137 18.37 -27.59 2.79
C SER A 137 17.51 -27.98 1.58
N LYS A 138 16.23 -28.34 1.77
CA LYS A 138 15.31 -28.77 0.71
C LYS A 138 14.38 -27.62 0.30
N LYS A 139 14.07 -27.52 -1.01
CA LYS A 139 13.26 -26.44 -1.59
C LYS A 139 11.76 -26.44 -1.21
N ASP A 140 11.28 -27.45 -0.45
CA ASP A 140 9.86 -27.61 -0.04
C ASP A 140 9.46 -26.80 1.21
N ALA A 141 10.29 -25.86 1.66
CA ALA A 141 10.04 -25.02 2.84
C ALA A 141 8.80 -24.09 2.72
N ASP A 142 8.27 -23.86 1.51
CA ASP A 142 7.15 -22.94 1.24
C ASP A 142 5.82 -23.35 1.91
N LEU A 143 5.58 -24.65 2.14
CA LEU A 143 4.33 -25.12 2.75
C LEU A 143 4.20 -24.73 4.23
N MET A 144 5.33 -24.63 4.95
CA MET A 144 5.35 -24.22 6.36
C MET A 144 5.14 -22.72 6.54
N VAL A 145 5.58 -21.91 5.57
CA VAL A 145 5.27 -20.46 5.53
C VAL A 145 3.77 -20.26 5.39
N ALA A 146 3.10 -21.06 4.56
CA ALA A 146 1.64 -21.01 4.41
C ALA A 146 0.90 -21.38 5.71
N VAL A 147 1.34 -22.41 6.42
CA VAL A 147 0.75 -22.81 7.72
C VAL A 147 1.01 -21.75 8.80
N THR A 148 2.20 -21.16 8.81
CA THR A 148 2.57 -20.08 9.75
C THR A 148 1.74 -18.82 9.49
N ASN A 149 1.48 -18.49 8.22
CA ASN A 149 0.57 -17.40 7.85
C ASN A 149 -0.87 -17.67 8.29
N ILE A 150 -1.37 -18.91 8.14
CA ILE A 150 -2.69 -19.30 8.64
C ILE A 150 -2.75 -19.18 10.16
N ALA A 151 -1.72 -19.62 10.88
CA ALA A 151 -1.65 -19.51 12.34
C ALA A 151 -1.60 -18.04 12.81
N ASN A 152 -0.83 -17.20 12.13
CA ASN A 152 -0.76 -15.76 12.37
C ASN A 152 -2.13 -15.09 12.13
N ASP A 153 -2.82 -15.44 11.06
CA ASP A 153 -4.17 -14.95 10.76
C ASP A 153 -5.18 -15.36 11.84
N LEU A 154 -5.09 -16.60 12.33
CA LEU A 154 -5.95 -17.08 13.43
C LEU A 154 -5.67 -16.34 14.74
N TYR A 155 -4.41 -16.10 15.06
CA TYR A 155 -4.01 -15.35 16.25
C TYR A 155 -4.45 -13.88 16.19
N ALA A 156 -4.25 -13.23 15.03
CA ALA A 156 -4.73 -11.87 14.78
C ALA A 156 -6.26 -11.77 14.92
N LYS A 157 -7.00 -12.78 14.43
CA LYS A 157 -8.46 -12.88 14.60
C LYS A 157 -8.87 -13.04 16.07
N ASP A 158 -8.18 -13.87 16.84
CA ASP A 158 -8.49 -14.06 18.27
C ASP A 158 -8.22 -12.80 19.10
N ILE A 159 -7.07 -12.14 18.90
CA ILE A 159 -6.78 -10.84 19.52
C ILE A 159 -7.84 -9.82 19.15
N SER A 160 -8.19 -9.72 17.85
CA SER A 160 -9.21 -8.80 17.40
C SER A 160 -10.56 -9.10 18.05
N LYS A 161 -10.92 -10.37 18.26
CA LYS A 161 -12.14 -10.79 18.94
C LYS A 161 -12.14 -10.37 20.41
N LYS A 162 -11.06 -10.66 21.15
CA LYS A 162 -10.89 -10.28 22.57
C LYS A 162 -10.91 -8.76 22.79
N ILE A 163 -10.23 -8.01 21.93
CA ILE A 163 -10.25 -6.53 22.00
C ILE A 163 -11.66 -6.00 21.69
N SER A 164 -12.34 -6.59 20.71
CA SER A 164 -13.70 -6.16 20.34
C SER A 164 -14.70 -6.46 21.47
N SER A 165 -14.63 -7.63 22.09
CA SER A 165 -15.50 -7.99 23.21
C SER A 165 -15.22 -7.12 24.44
N SER A 166 -13.96 -6.87 24.77
CA SER A 166 -13.60 -5.98 25.88
C SER A 166 -14.06 -4.54 25.65
N LYS A 167 -13.93 -4.02 24.41
CA LYS A 167 -14.48 -2.71 24.04
C LYS A 167 -16.01 -2.68 24.12
N GLN A 168 -16.68 -3.74 23.70
CA GLN A 168 -18.14 -3.84 23.79
C GLN A 168 -18.60 -3.82 25.25
N GLU A 169 -18.00 -4.62 26.11
CA GLU A 169 -18.29 -4.63 27.54
C GLU A 169 -18.03 -3.27 28.19
N ALA A 170 -16.94 -2.59 27.81
CA ALA A 170 -16.67 -1.22 28.27
C ALA A 170 -17.73 -0.22 27.79
N MET A 171 -18.24 -0.36 26.55
CA MET A 171 -19.33 0.48 26.04
C MET A 171 -20.64 0.26 26.77
N GLU A 172 -20.99 -1.00 27.06
CA GLU A 172 -22.20 -1.41 27.80
C GLU A 172 -22.17 -0.96 29.26
N LYS A 173 -20.99 -0.95 29.89
CA LYS A 173 -20.78 -0.46 31.26
C LYS A 173 -20.57 1.06 31.32
N GLY A 174 -20.57 1.75 30.18
CA GLY A 174 -20.32 3.20 30.11
C GLY A 174 -18.89 3.60 30.48
N ILE A 175 -17.93 2.68 30.47
CA ILE A 175 -16.53 2.99 30.80
C ILE A 175 -15.94 3.85 29.66
N PRO A 176 -15.40 5.06 29.96
CA PRO A 176 -14.78 5.92 28.96
C PRO A 176 -13.67 5.20 28.19
N THR A 177 -13.91 4.99 26.90
CA THR A 177 -13.00 4.26 26.01
C THR A 177 -12.49 5.22 24.94
N GLY A 178 -11.17 5.42 24.89
CA GLY A 178 -10.53 6.30 23.91
C GLY A 178 -10.51 7.77 24.33
N ASN A 179 -10.68 8.65 23.35
CA ASN A 179 -10.51 10.10 23.52
C ASN A 179 -11.75 10.74 24.16
N VAL A 180 -11.56 11.47 25.26
CA VAL A 180 -12.62 12.22 25.94
C VAL A 180 -12.82 13.62 25.35
N ALA A 181 -14.00 14.19 25.63
CA ALA A 181 -14.36 15.54 25.24
C ALA A 181 -13.46 16.58 25.96
N TYR A 182 -13.21 17.70 25.28
CA TYR A 182 -12.44 18.81 25.85
C TYR A 182 -13.12 19.35 27.13
N GLY A 183 -12.39 19.57 28.21
CA GLY A 183 -12.95 19.90 29.53
C GLY A 183 -13.03 18.73 30.51
N TYR A 184 -12.78 17.51 30.03
CA TYR A 184 -12.76 16.30 30.85
C TYR A 184 -11.45 15.53 30.69
N LYS A 185 -11.09 14.78 31.73
CA LYS A 185 -9.96 13.83 31.76
C LYS A 185 -10.41 12.47 32.29
N VAL A 186 -9.69 11.43 31.91
CA VAL A 186 -9.93 10.07 32.42
C VAL A 186 -8.98 9.81 33.58
N VAL A 187 -9.53 9.38 34.71
CA VAL A 187 -8.78 8.98 35.91
C VAL A 187 -9.22 7.57 36.30
N PHE A 188 -8.36 6.82 36.99
CA PHE A 188 -8.75 5.55 37.58
C PHE A 188 -9.40 5.78 38.94
N ASN A 189 -10.58 5.20 39.14
CA ASN A 189 -11.25 5.18 40.43
C ASN A 189 -10.60 4.13 41.36
N GLU A 190 -11.00 4.08 42.63
CA GLU A 190 -10.47 3.14 43.65
C GLU A 190 -10.51 1.67 43.20
N ASN A 191 -11.54 1.29 42.43
CA ASN A 191 -11.70 -0.04 41.85
C ASN A 191 -10.89 -0.27 40.56
N LYS A 192 -9.91 0.59 40.24
CA LYS A 192 -9.11 0.59 38.99
C LYS A 192 -9.94 0.69 37.70
N VAL A 193 -11.17 1.22 37.78
CA VAL A 193 -12.03 1.48 36.62
C VAL A 193 -11.82 2.90 36.13
N LYS A 194 -11.76 3.11 34.81
CA LYS A 194 -11.65 4.43 34.20
C LYS A 194 -12.94 5.22 34.40
N VAL A 195 -12.84 6.43 34.95
CA VAL A 195 -13.95 7.37 35.15
C VAL A 195 -13.62 8.73 34.54
N MET A 196 -14.65 9.45 34.11
CA MET A 196 -14.51 10.78 33.52
C MET A 196 -14.64 11.83 34.63
N VAL A 197 -13.63 12.68 34.77
CA VAL A 197 -13.55 13.74 35.79
C VAL A 197 -13.30 15.08 35.10
N GLU A 198 -13.72 16.18 35.71
CA GLU A 198 -13.43 17.52 35.19
C GLU A 198 -11.92 17.80 35.13
N ASP A 199 -11.51 18.47 34.05
CA ASP A 199 -10.17 19.03 33.91
C ASP A 199 -10.27 20.54 34.04
N LYS A 200 -9.93 21.09 35.22
CA LYS A 200 -10.24 22.47 35.63
C LYS A 200 -9.90 23.52 34.57
N GLU A 201 -8.69 23.49 34.02
CA GLU A 201 -8.23 24.46 33.02
C GLU A 201 -9.11 24.45 31.75
N ALA A 202 -9.36 23.27 31.18
CA ALA A 202 -10.20 23.14 29.98
C ALA A 202 -11.69 23.32 30.29
N ALA A 203 -12.13 22.93 31.48
CA ALA A 203 -13.51 23.06 31.94
C ALA A 203 -13.93 24.53 32.05
N ASP A 204 -13.05 25.40 32.57
CA ASP A 204 -13.32 26.83 32.67
C ASP A 204 -13.46 27.50 31.30
N VAL A 205 -12.64 27.09 30.33
CA VAL A 205 -12.77 27.54 28.92
C VAL A 205 -14.13 27.10 28.35
N VAL A 206 -14.56 25.86 28.60
CA VAL A 206 -15.88 25.39 28.14
C VAL A 206 -17.01 26.20 28.78
N ARG A 207 -16.98 26.43 30.10
CA ARG A 207 -17.98 27.26 30.81
C ARG A 207 -18.04 28.67 30.22
N TRP A 208 -16.89 29.28 29.97
CA TRP A 208 -16.80 30.59 29.34
C TRP A 208 -17.41 30.62 27.93
N ILE A 209 -17.12 29.60 27.09
CA ILE A 209 -17.71 29.48 25.74
C ILE A 209 -19.24 29.40 25.80
N PHE A 210 -19.80 28.62 26.73
CA PHE A 210 -21.26 28.50 26.88
C PHE A 210 -21.90 29.81 27.37
N ASN A 211 -21.27 30.51 28.32
CA ASN A 211 -21.74 31.81 28.80
C ASN A 211 -21.75 32.87 27.68
N GLU A 212 -20.70 32.94 26.85
CA GLU A 212 -20.66 33.88 25.72
C GLU A 212 -21.66 33.52 24.62
N ALA A 213 -21.86 32.24 24.35
CA ALA A 213 -22.86 31.79 23.40
C ALA A 213 -24.30 32.07 23.88
N GLU A 214 -24.55 31.99 25.20
CA GLU A 214 -25.83 32.32 25.82
C GLU A 214 -26.16 33.81 25.69
N LYS A 215 -25.17 34.69 25.87
CA LYS A 215 -25.29 36.14 25.63
C LYS A 215 -25.59 36.50 24.17
N GLY A 216 -25.45 35.54 23.24
CA GLY A 216 -25.69 35.74 21.81
C GLY A 216 -24.47 36.23 21.03
N THR A 217 -23.26 36.16 21.61
CA THR A 217 -22.00 36.48 20.92
C THR A 217 -21.81 35.55 19.72
N LEU A 218 -21.41 36.11 18.57
CA LEU A 218 -21.18 35.32 17.35
C LEU A 218 -20.03 34.33 17.56
N HIS A 219 -20.20 33.07 17.11
CA HIS A 219 -19.15 32.04 17.22
C HIS A 219 -17.81 32.47 16.59
N SER A 220 -17.83 33.29 15.54
CA SER A 220 -16.60 33.83 14.92
C SER A 220 -15.86 34.79 15.84
N VAL A 221 -16.58 35.57 16.64
CA VAL A 221 -16.00 36.50 17.62
C VAL A 221 -15.43 35.71 18.79
N ILE A 222 -16.17 34.73 19.30
CA ILE A 222 -15.68 33.81 20.35
C ILE A 222 -14.39 33.11 19.89
N ALA A 223 -14.35 32.60 18.66
CA ALA A 223 -13.15 31.97 18.11
C ALA A 223 -11.98 32.95 17.98
N ALA A 224 -12.22 34.18 17.53
CA ALA A 224 -11.19 35.20 17.41
C ALA A 224 -10.61 35.58 18.78
N GLU A 225 -11.46 35.70 19.80
CA GLU A 225 -11.04 36.03 21.16
C GLU A 225 -10.22 34.90 21.81
N LEU A 226 -10.65 33.64 21.65
CA LEU A 226 -9.87 32.48 22.12
C LEU A 226 -8.48 32.41 21.46
N ASN A 227 -8.42 32.73 20.17
CA ASN A 227 -7.16 32.79 19.43
C ASN A 227 -6.28 33.96 19.89
N ALA A 228 -6.86 35.13 20.17
CA ALA A 228 -6.15 36.30 20.66
C ALA A 228 -5.58 36.08 22.08
N LYS A 229 -6.29 35.34 22.92
CA LYS A 229 -5.83 34.91 24.25
C LYS A 229 -4.84 33.74 24.21
N HIS A 230 -4.45 33.27 23.03
CA HIS A 230 -3.54 32.12 22.83
C HIS A 230 -3.98 30.84 23.57
N ILE A 231 -5.30 30.63 23.71
CA ILE A 231 -5.84 29.43 24.37
C ILE A 231 -5.68 28.23 23.44
N LEU A 232 -5.09 27.14 23.95
CA LEU A 232 -4.89 25.91 23.19
C LEU A 232 -6.22 25.32 22.70
N THR A 233 -6.28 24.98 21.41
CA THR A 233 -7.44 24.28 20.84
C THR A 233 -7.61 22.87 21.41
N PRO A 234 -8.79 22.23 21.29
CA PRO A 234 -9.00 20.86 21.78
C PRO A 234 -8.00 19.83 21.22
N ALA A 235 -7.50 20.04 19.99
CA ALA A 235 -6.50 19.17 19.39
C ALA A 235 -5.10 19.40 19.98
N GLN A 236 -4.70 20.66 20.17
CA GLN A 236 -3.42 21.03 20.78
C GLN A 236 -3.37 20.65 22.25
N TYR A 237 -4.44 20.91 23.00
CA TYR A 237 -4.53 20.59 24.43
C TYR A 237 -4.34 19.10 24.70
N LYS A 238 -4.84 18.22 23.82
CA LYS A 238 -4.66 16.76 23.93
C LYS A 238 -3.20 16.31 23.86
N VAL A 239 -2.38 17.01 23.07
CA VAL A 239 -0.97 16.66 22.88
C VAL A 239 -0.03 17.60 23.63
N ARG A 240 -0.55 18.42 24.56
CA ARG A 240 0.23 19.44 25.28
C ARG A 240 1.48 18.90 25.99
N HIS A 241 1.45 17.63 26.41
CA HIS A 241 2.57 16.95 27.07
C HIS A 241 3.58 16.33 26.08
N ASN A 242 3.29 16.35 24.78
CA ASN A 242 4.17 15.84 23.73
C ASN A 242 4.61 17.01 22.82
N ILE A 243 5.82 17.49 23.05
CA ILE A 243 6.38 18.70 22.42
C ILE A 243 6.38 18.55 20.89
N GLU A 244 6.90 17.43 20.35
CA GLU A 244 6.97 17.19 18.91
C GLU A 244 5.60 17.22 18.22
N LYS A 245 4.58 16.62 18.84
CA LYS A 245 3.21 16.63 18.28
C LYS A 245 2.56 18.01 18.40
N LEU A 246 2.87 18.75 19.46
CA LEU A 246 2.37 20.11 19.64
C LEU A 246 2.97 21.06 18.61
N GLU A 247 4.26 20.90 18.26
CA GLU A 247 4.92 21.72 17.23
C GLU A 247 4.28 21.57 15.87
N LYS A 248 3.93 20.33 15.47
CA LYS A 248 3.19 20.06 14.23
C LYS A 248 1.82 20.73 14.17
N LEU A 249 1.25 21.10 15.32
CA LEU A 249 -0.05 21.75 15.44
C LEU A 249 0.04 23.26 15.73
N ARG A 250 1.22 23.90 15.69
CA ARG A 250 1.38 25.34 15.96
C ARG A 250 0.51 26.26 15.09
N GLY A 251 0.11 25.82 13.89
CA GLY A 251 -0.77 26.57 12.98
C GLY A 251 -2.28 26.39 13.20
N VAL A 252 -2.70 25.50 14.10
CA VAL A 252 -4.12 25.20 14.34
C VAL A 252 -4.73 26.27 15.24
N LYS A 253 -5.86 26.84 14.81
CA LYS A 253 -6.59 27.90 15.51
C LYS A 253 -8.01 27.47 15.83
N TRP A 254 -8.65 28.12 16.81
CA TRP A 254 -10.08 27.98 17.08
C TRP A 254 -10.88 28.40 15.85
N THR A 255 -11.84 27.55 15.47
CA THR A 255 -12.73 27.78 14.33
C THR A 255 -14.19 27.72 14.77
N VAL A 256 -15.07 28.29 13.94
CA VAL A 256 -16.53 28.23 14.15
C VAL A 256 -17.03 26.78 14.21
N ASP A 257 -16.42 25.88 13.43
CA ASP A 257 -16.78 24.46 13.44
C ASP A 257 -16.43 23.78 14.77
N THR A 258 -15.23 24.04 15.30
CA THR A 258 -14.82 23.50 16.61
C THR A 258 -15.74 23.96 17.74
N LEU A 259 -16.12 25.24 17.74
CA LEU A 259 -17.08 25.77 18.71
C LEU A 259 -18.48 25.15 18.51
N SER A 260 -18.93 25.03 17.27
CA SER A 260 -20.22 24.38 17.00
C SER A 260 -20.26 22.93 17.43
N GLN A 261 -19.15 22.19 17.39
CA GLN A 261 -19.08 20.81 17.88
C GLN A 261 -19.17 20.76 19.40
N ILE A 262 -18.47 21.65 20.11
CA ILE A 262 -18.51 21.75 21.58
C ILE A 262 -19.93 22.10 22.06
N LEU A 263 -20.54 23.14 21.49
CA LEU A 263 -21.87 23.61 21.88
C LEU A 263 -23.00 22.60 21.58
N LYS A 264 -22.78 21.61 20.72
CA LYS A 264 -23.73 20.54 20.41
C LYS A 264 -23.49 19.26 21.22
N ASN A 265 -22.37 19.15 21.92
CA ASN A 265 -21.98 17.91 22.54
C ASN A 265 -22.71 17.70 23.88
N GLU A 266 -23.56 16.69 23.94
CA GLU A 266 -24.38 16.38 25.13
C GLU A 266 -23.56 15.84 26.32
N VAL A 267 -22.27 15.54 26.12
CA VAL A 267 -21.36 15.18 27.22
C VAL A 267 -21.35 16.27 28.29
N TYR A 268 -21.40 17.55 27.92
CA TYR A 268 -21.32 18.66 28.88
C TYR A 268 -22.49 18.76 29.88
N ILE A 269 -23.62 18.10 29.60
CA ILE A 269 -24.78 18.00 30.51
C ILE A 269 -24.78 16.69 31.32
N GLY A 270 -23.66 15.97 31.35
CA GLY A 270 -23.52 14.68 32.05
C GLY A 270 -24.15 13.49 31.31
N ARG A 271 -24.47 13.63 30.02
CA ARG A 271 -25.02 12.56 29.18
C ARG A 271 -23.90 11.94 28.34
N TYR A 272 -23.54 10.70 28.64
CA TYR A 272 -22.49 9.98 27.92
C TYR A 272 -23.13 9.00 26.93
N VAL A 273 -22.75 9.12 25.65
CA VAL A 273 -23.31 8.28 24.57
C VAL A 273 -22.18 7.50 23.91
N THR A 274 -22.25 6.17 23.99
CA THR A 274 -21.29 5.24 23.37
C THR A 274 -21.96 4.43 22.27
N GLY A 275 -21.15 3.80 21.41
CA GLY A 275 -21.65 2.93 20.34
C GLY A 275 -22.06 3.65 19.04
N LYS A 276 -21.77 4.95 18.88
CA LYS A 276 -22.10 5.73 17.67
C LYS A 276 -21.45 5.21 16.39
N ASP A 277 -20.22 4.74 16.51
CA ASP A 277 -19.48 4.12 15.41
C ASP A 277 -19.08 2.70 15.84
N ARG A 278 -19.30 1.72 14.96
CA ARG A 278 -18.86 0.34 15.17
C ARG A 278 -17.79 -0.04 14.14
N VAL A 279 -16.82 -0.82 14.60
CA VAL A 279 -15.75 -1.42 13.80
C VAL A 279 -15.53 -2.82 14.33
N CYS A 280 -15.59 -3.82 13.46
CA CYS A 280 -15.31 -5.21 13.83
C CYS A 280 -14.46 -5.87 12.73
N LEU A 281 -13.14 -5.71 12.85
CA LEU A 281 -12.18 -6.15 11.84
C LEU A 281 -12.24 -7.68 11.61
N TYR A 282 -12.41 -8.47 12.68
CA TYR A 282 -12.52 -9.93 12.54
C TYR A 282 -13.81 -10.39 11.85
N ARG A 283 -14.89 -9.61 11.88
CA ARG A 283 -16.14 -9.87 11.15
C ARG A 283 -16.17 -9.21 9.76
N HIS A 284 -15.04 -8.66 9.29
CA HIS A 284 -14.96 -7.87 8.05
C HIS A 284 -15.91 -6.66 8.02
N GLU A 285 -16.29 -6.16 9.20
CA GLU A 285 -17.20 -5.03 9.34
C GLU A 285 -16.41 -3.72 9.33
N LYS A 286 -16.51 -3.00 8.21
CA LYS A 286 -15.91 -1.67 8.05
C LYS A 286 -16.55 -0.68 9.04
N ARG A 287 -15.80 0.38 9.35
CA ARG A 287 -16.31 1.46 10.20
C ARG A 287 -17.58 2.04 9.60
N HIS A 288 -18.67 1.95 10.34
CA HIS A 288 -19.94 2.55 9.99
C HIS A 288 -20.57 3.16 11.24
N THR A 289 -21.45 4.14 11.01
CA THR A 289 -22.24 4.77 12.07
C THR A 289 -23.50 3.94 12.29
N THR A 290 -23.77 3.59 13.53
CA THR A 290 -24.91 2.75 13.94
C THR A 290 -26.19 3.57 14.04
N ASN A 291 -27.33 2.88 13.98
CA ASN A 291 -28.63 3.48 14.25
C ASN A 291 -28.70 3.99 15.70
N LYS A 292 -29.45 5.07 15.91
CA LYS A 292 -29.57 5.72 17.22
C LYS A 292 -30.15 4.80 18.31
N ASP A 293 -30.96 3.83 17.92
CA ASP A 293 -31.58 2.87 18.83
C ASP A 293 -30.57 1.85 19.38
N GLU A 294 -29.42 1.69 18.72
CA GLU A 294 -28.32 0.83 19.16
C GLU A 294 -27.29 1.56 20.03
N TRP A 295 -27.51 2.86 20.32
CA TRP A 295 -26.60 3.65 21.12
C TRP A 295 -26.85 3.42 22.60
N TYR A 296 -25.78 3.18 23.35
CA TYR A 296 -25.87 3.15 24.81
C TYR A 296 -25.82 4.57 25.34
N VAL A 297 -26.89 4.97 26.03
CA VAL A 297 -27.05 6.31 26.59
C VAL A 297 -27.02 6.21 28.11
N PHE A 298 -26.02 6.83 28.73
CA PHE A 298 -25.88 6.91 30.17
C PHE A 298 -26.22 8.33 30.62
N GLU A 299 -27.29 8.46 31.39
CA GLU A 299 -27.63 9.71 32.07
C GLU A 299 -26.84 9.85 33.37
N LYS A 300 -26.45 11.09 33.72
CA LYS A 300 -25.70 11.41 34.95
C LYS A 300 -24.42 10.58 35.12
N HIS A 301 -23.73 10.31 34.01
CA HIS A 301 -22.53 9.48 33.98
C HIS A 301 -21.33 10.12 34.70
N HIS A 302 -21.19 11.45 34.57
CA HIS A 302 -20.13 12.24 35.16
C HIS A 302 -20.66 13.63 35.53
N ILE A 303 -19.84 14.41 36.24
CA ILE A 303 -20.20 15.76 36.69
C ILE A 303 -20.45 16.65 35.45
N ALA A 304 -21.66 17.17 35.35
CA ALA A 304 -22.03 18.09 34.27
C ALA A 304 -21.28 19.42 34.45
N LEU A 305 -20.64 19.91 33.38
CA LEU A 305 -20.01 21.23 33.39
C LEU A 305 -21.03 22.35 33.20
N ILE A 306 -22.14 22.05 32.54
CA ILE A 306 -23.16 23.01 32.09
C ILE A 306 -24.55 22.52 32.52
N ALA A 307 -25.40 23.44 32.98
CA ALA A 307 -26.79 23.15 33.31
C ALA A 307 -27.60 22.77 32.06
N LYS A 308 -28.58 21.86 32.19
CA LYS A 308 -29.39 21.40 31.05
C LYS A 308 -30.13 22.57 30.40
N GLU A 309 -30.61 23.50 31.22
CA GLU A 309 -31.34 24.70 30.81
C GLU A 309 -30.47 25.60 29.93
N GLN A 310 -29.23 25.88 30.37
CA GLN A 310 -28.26 26.68 29.64
C GLN A 310 -27.89 26.03 28.30
N PHE A 311 -27.66 24.72 28.28
CA PHE A 311 -27.34 23.97 27.07
C PHE A 311 -28.46 24.08 26.02
N TYR A 312 -29.72 23.86 26.42
CA TYR A 312 -30.86 23.96 25.50
C TYR A 312 -31.14 25.41 25.08
N ALA A 313 -30.90 26.40 25.94
CA ALA A 313 -31.02 27.82 25.58
C ALA A 313 -30.07 28.21 24.46
N VAL A 314 -28.78 27.83 24.56
CA VAL A 314 -27.78 28.07 23.51
C VAL A 314 -28.16 27.37 22.20
N GLN A 315 -28.73 26.16 22.27
CA GLN A 315 -29.20 25.45 21.08
C GLN A 315 -30.41 26.12 20.41
N LYS A 316 -31.30 26.75 21.18
CA LYS A 316 -32.47 27.51 20.70
C LYS A 316 -32.06 28.86 20.10
N ASN A 317 -30.98 29.47 20.58
CA ASN A 317 -30.39 30.71 20.04
C ASN A 317 -29.80 30.57 18.61
N LYS A 318 -30.06 29.46 17.91
CA LYS A 318 -29.85 29.36 16.47
C LYS A 318 -30.76 30.37 15.78
N ARG A 319 -30.24 31.57 15.51
CA ARG A 319 -30.78 32.41 14.44
C ARG A 319 -30.96 31.52 13.22
N LYS A 320 -32.19 31.42 12.71
CA LYS A 320 -32.48 30.74 11.45
C LYS A 320 -31.59 31.39 10.41
N VAL A 321 -30.43 30.80 10.13
CA VAL A 321 -29.69 31.10 8.91
C VAL A 321 -30.62 30.60 7.82
N ILE A 322 -31.41 31.51 7.25
CA ILE A 322 -32.09 31.29 5.99
C ILE A 322 -30.94 30.97 5.04
N LYS A 323 -30.70 29.68 4.81
CA LYS A 323 -29.81 29.25 3.73
C LYS A 323 -30.58 29.62 2.48
N PRO A 324 -30.18 30.64 1.69
CA PRO A 324 -30.79 30.84 0.40
C PRO A 324 -30.67 29.51 -0.33
N ALA A 325 -31.78 29.02 -0.90
CA ALA A 325 -31.79 27.81 -1.71
C ALA A 325 -30.63 27.91 -2.69
N LYS A 326 -29.61 27.06 -2.54
CA LYS A 326 -28.44 27.09 -3.40
C LYS A 326 -28.94 26.78 -4.81
N LYS A 327 -29.15 27.80 -5.65
CA LYS A 327 -29.01 27.66 -7.09
C LYS A 327 -27.56 27.24 -7.29
N GLN A 328 -27.34 25.93 -7.33
CA GLN A 328 -26.02 25.34 -7.41
C GLN A 328 -25.45 25.80 -8.75
N THR A 329 -24.56 26.78 -8.72
CA THR A 329 -23.85 27.21 -9.90
C THR A 329 -23.02 26.03 -10.36
N VAL A 330 -23.36 25.46 -11.51
CA VAL A 330 -22.61 24.35 -12.09
C VAL A 330 -21.19 24.85 -12.35
N ASN A 331 -20.23 24.35 -11.56
CA ASN A 331 -18.82 24.64 -11.75
C ASN A 331 -18.27 23.62 -12.75
N MET A 332 -17.98 24.06 -13.96
CA MET A 332 -17.59 23.13 -15.03
C MET A 332 -16.18 22.55 -14.81
N LEU A 333 -15.31 23.32 -14.14
CA LEU A 333 -13.94 22.95 -13.79
C LEU A 333 -13.83 22.35 -12.37
N LYS A 334 -14.91 21.74 -11.86
CA LYS A 334 -14.90 21.15 -10.52
C LYS A 334 -13.84 20.04 -10.43
N GLY A 335 -12.92 20.16 -9.48
CA GLY A 335 -11.84 19.18 -9.27
C GLY A 335 -10.64 19.33 -10.21
N LYS A 336 -10.75 20.13 -11.27
CA LYS A 336 -9.67 20.37 -12.25
C LYS A 336 -8.92 21.68 -12.01
N ILE A 337 -9.48 22.60 -11.22
CA ILE A 337 -8.90 23.93 -10.98
C ILE A 337 -8.10 24.02 -9.67
N THR A 338 -6.86 24.51 -9.77
CA THR A 338 -5.90 24.57 -8.66
C THR A 338 -5.07 25.85 -8.70
N CYS A 339 -4.54 26.24 -7.54
CA CYS A 339 -3.65 27.40 -7.42
C CYS A 339 -2.23 27.01 -7.76
N GLY A 340 -1.63 27.62 -8.79
CA GLY A 340 -0.24 27.41 -9.17
C GLY A 340 0.76 27.94 -8.13
N CYS A 341 0.36 28.92 -7.31
CA CYS A 341 1.25 29.52 -6.31
C CYS A 341 1.38 28.72 -5.00
N CYS A 342 0.32 28.03 -4.55
CA CYS A 342 0.31 27.35 -3.23
C CYS A 342 -0.29 25.94 -3.27
N GLY A 343 -0.57 25.40 -4.47
CA GLY A 343 -1.13 24.06 -4.69
C GLY A 343 -2.55 23.84 -4.17
N SER A 344 -3.15 24.81 -3.49
CA SER A 344 -4.45 24.67 -2.86
C SER A 344 -5.59 24.74 -3.88
N SER A 345 -6.73 24.11 -3.56
CA SER A 345 -7.91 24.14 -4.42
C SER A 345 -8.49 25.56 -4.55
N ILE A 346 -9.07 25.85 -5.71
CA ILE A 346 -9.74 27.12 -5.99
C ILE A 346 -11.27 26.90 -6.00
N HIS A 347 -12.02 27.83 -5.42
CA HIS A 347 -13.49 27.75 -5.35
C HIS A 347 -14.16 28.99 -5.92
N ILE A 348 -15.39 28.82 -6.42
CA ILE A 348 -16.23 29.91 -6.90
C ILE A 348 -16.80 30.66 -5.69
N HIS A 349 -16.60 31.97 -5.68
CA HIS A 349 -17.21 32.88 -4.72
C HIS A 349 -18.06 33.93 -5.44
N PRO A 350 -19.27 34.22 -4.90
CA PRO A 350 -20.08 35.31 -5.41
C PRO A 350 -19.48 36.66 -4.99
N GLU A 351 -19.37 37.57 -5.95
CA GLU A 351 -19.03 38.97 -5.76
C GLU A 351 -20.19 39.85 -6.28
N LYS A 352 -20.22 41.15 -5.92
CA LYS A 352 -21.40 42.03 -6.13
C LYS A 352 -22.02 41.98 -7.53
N HIS A 353 -21.20 41.80 -8.58
CA HIS A 353 -21.65 41.78 -9.98
C HIS A 353 -21.08 40.60 -10.79
N ALA A 354 -20.35 39.66 -10.17
CA ALA A 354 -19.68 38.58 -10.89
C ALA A 354 -19.42 37.37 -9.98
N LYS A 355 -19.11 36.23 -10.59
CA LYS A 355 -18.57 35.07 -9.88
C LYS A 355 -17.08 35.00 -10.13
N VAL A 356 -16.30 34.84 -9.07
CA VAL A 356 -14.84 34.77 -9.15
C VAL A 356 -14.30 33.46 -8.59
N TYR A 357 -13.27 32.94 -9.22
CA TYR A 357 -12.44 31.88 -8.71
C TYR A 357 -11.44 32.48 -7.71
N MET A 358 -11.44 31.98 -6.47
CA MET A 358 -10.55 32.44 -5.41
C MET A 358 -9.83 31.27 -4.74
N CYS A 359 -8.53 31.45 -4.46
CA CYS A 359 -7.71 30.49 -3.73
C CYS A 359 -8.23 30.30 -2.30
N THR A 360 -8.44 29.03 -1.90
CA THR A 360 -8.93 28.67 -0.57
C THR A 360 -7.95 29.00 0.55
N HIS A 361 -6.65 28.86 0.29
CA HIS A 361 -5.60 29.18 1.24
C HIS A 361 -5.56 30.68 1.55
N ARG A 362 -5.59 31.50 0.49
CA ARG A 362 -5.70 32.97 0.60
C ARG A 362 -6.94 33.38 1.38
N LYS A 363 -8.09 32.77 1.10
CA LYS A 363 -9.34 33.06 1.80
C LYS A 363 -9.28 32.69 3.28
N ARG A 364 -8.66 31.56 3.61
CA ARG A 364 -8.62 31.03 4.99
C ARG A 364 -7.61 31.76 5.86
N TYR A 365 -6.45 32.12 5.31
CA TYR A 365 -5.31 32.63 6.07
C TYR A 365 -4.99 34.12 5.85
N GLY A 366 -5.66 34.79 4.92
CA GLY A 366 -5.49 36.23 4.66
C GLY A 366 -4.81 36.54 3.33
N LYS A 367 -4.74 37.83 2.98
CA LYS A 367 -4.22 38.29 1.67
C LYS A 367 -2.74 37.97 1.47
N ASP A 368 -1.96 37.94 2.56
CA ASP A 368 -0.50 37.78 2.55
C ASP A 368 -0.06 36.31 2.44
N SER A 369 -0.98 35.35 2.54
CA SER A 369 -0.65 33.92 2.51
C SER A 369 -0.53 33.35 1.09
N CYS A 370 -1.02 34.06 0.07
CA CYS A 370 -0.95 33.63 -1.34
C CYS A 370 -1.25 34.80 -2.28
N ASN A 371 -0.40 34.97 -3.30
CA ASN A 371 -0.51 36.02 -4.32
C ASN A 371 -1.50 35.71 -5.45
N CYS A 372 -2.17 34.56 -5.43
CA CYS A 372 -3.19 34.21 -6.42
C CYS A 372 -4.40 35.16 -6.32
N LEU A 373 -4.54 36.04 -7.31
CA LEU A 373 -5.61 37.03 -7.39
C LEU A 373 -6.94 36.39 -7.83
N PRO A 374 -8.08 36.94 -7.38
CA PRO A 374 -9.38 36.49 -7.87
C PRO A 374 -9.53 36.72 -9.38
N VAL A 375 -10.00 35.70 -10.11
CA VAL A 375 -10.24 35.75 -11.56
C VAL A 375 -11.72 35.50 -11.84
N LYS A 376 -12.32 36.20 -12.80
CA LYS A 376 -13.73 35.98 -13.14
C LYS A 376 -13.90 34.59 -13.77
N VAL A 377 -15.01 33.93 -13.44
CA VAL A 377 -15.31 32.60 -13.97
C VAL A 377 -15.44 32.63 -15.50
N ASP A 378 -16.06 33.68 -16.05
CA ASP A 378 -16.28 33.82 -17.50
C ASP A 378 -14.96 33.99 -18.27
N ASP A 379 -13.98 34.71 -17.70
CA ASP A 379 -12.66 34.90 -18.30
C ASP A 379 -11.90 33.56 -18.39
N VAL A 380 -11.97 32.75 -17.33
CA VAL A 380 -11.36 31.41 -17.31
C VAL A 380 -12.02 30.49 -18.33
N TYR A 381 -13.36 30.51 -18.44
CA TYR A 381 -14.07 29.68 -19.43
C TYR A 381 -13.79 30.12 -20.87
N ALA A 382 -13.64 31.43 -21.11
CA ALA A 382 -13.25 31.95 -22.42
C ALA A 382 -11.83 31.54 -22.80
N ALA A 383 -10.87 31.62 -21.86
CA ALA A 383 -9.49 31.19 -22.07
C ALA A 383 -9.40 29.69 -22.38
N VAL A 384 -10.09 28.85 -21.60
CA VAL A 384 -10.15 27.40 -21.85
C VAL A 384 -10.75 27.10 -23.22
N LEU A 385 -11.84 27.77 -23.60
CA LEU A 385 -12.44 27.59 -24.92
C LEU A 385 -11.52 28.03 -26.06
N ALA A 386 -10.74 29.10 -25.87
CA ALA A 386 -9.80 29.60 -26.87
C ALA A 386 -8.68 28.56 -27.12
N VAL A 387 -8.07 28.02 -26.07
CA VAL A 387 -7.05 26.97 -26.18
C VAL A 387 -7.60 25.73 -26.88
N ILE A 388 -8.80 25.27 -26.53
CA ILE A 388 -9.42 24.11 -27.19
C ILE A 388 -9.64 24.38 -28.69
N LYS A 389 -10.10 25.58 -29.06
CA LYS A 389 -10.29 25.95 -30.48
C LYS A 389 -8.98 26.01 -31.25
N GLU A 390 -7.94 26.58 -30.65
CA GLU A 390 -6.61 26.64 -31.25
C GLU A 390 -6.05 25.24 -31.51
N GLN A 391 -6.19 24.33 -30.55
CA GLN A 391 -5.78 22.93 -30.74
C GLN A 391 -6.57 22.27 -31.87
N ILE A 392 -7.90 22.40 -31.90
CA ILE A 392 -8.71 21.87 -33.00
C ILE A 392 -8.24 22.43 -34.36
N GLN A 393 -7.88 23.71 -34.42
CA GLN A 393 -7.41 24.35 -35.64
C GLN A 393 -6.05 23.79 -36.08
N VAL A 394 -5.08 23.67 -35.17
CA VAL A 394 -3.76 23.08 -35.45
C VAL A 394 -3.88 21.65 -36.00
N PHE A 395 -4.79 20.84 -35.45
CA PHE A 395 -5.04 19.48 -35.96
C PHE A 395 -5.62 19.48 -37.39
N VAL A 396 -6.57 20.38 -37.68
CA VAL A 396 -7.18 20.49 -39.01
C VAL A 396 -6.15 20.96 -40.05
N ASP A 397 -5.31 21.93 -39.70
CA ASP A 397 -4.30 22.47 -40.60
C ASP A 397 -3.20 21.43 -40.88
N ARG A 398 -2.75 20.68 -39.86
CA ARG A 398 -1.83 19.56 -40.03
C ARG A 398 -2.42 18.46 -40.92
N GLU A 399 -3.72 18.18 -40.83
CA GLU A 399 -4.38 17.22 -41.70
C GLU A 399 -4.42 17.68 -43.16
N MET A 400 -4.64 18.97 -43.42
CA MET A 400 -4.57 19.51 -44.78
C MET A 400 -3.16 19.34 -45.38
N ILE A 401 -2.13 19.60 -44.58
CA ILE A 401 -0.73 19.40 -44.97
C ILE A 401 -0.46 17.91 -45.25
N LEU A 402 -0.84 17.02 -44.34
CA LEU A 402 -0.64 15.57 -44.49
C LEU A 402 -1.40 14.97 -45.69
N LYS A 403 -2.62 15.45 -45.97
CA LYS A 403 -3.41 15.04 -47.14
C LYS A 403 -2.81 15.55 -48.45
N ALA A 404 -2.29 16.79 -48.46
CA ALA A 404 -1.59 17.33 -49.62
C ALA A 404 -0.31 16.53 -49.93
N HIS A 405 0.40 16.04 -48.91
CA HIS A 405 1.56 15.16 -49.07
C HIS A 405 1.21 13.67 -49.28
N HIS A 406 -0.05 13.25 -49.10
CA HIS A 406 -0.47 11.85 -49.25
C HIS A 406 -0.51 11.36 -50.71
N ASN A 407 -0.44 12.29 -51.68
CA ASN A 407 -0.30 11.96 -53.10
C ASN A 407 1.16 11.63 -53.49
N ASP A 408 2.14 11.84 -52.61
CA ASP A 408 3.51 11.35 -52.82
C ASP A 408 3.66 9.93 -52.25
N SER A 409 3.90 9.00 -53.16
CA SER A 409 3.96 7.54 -53.04
C SER A 409 5.00 6.96 -52.04
N ARG A 410 5.42 7.67 -50.98
CA ARG A 410 6.51 7.25 -50.07
C ARG A 410 6.17 7.18 -48.59
N VAL A 411 4.91 7.38 -48.19
CA VAL A 411 4.51 7.14 -46.78
C VAL A 411 3.99 5.70 -46.67
N ILE A 412 4.92 4.74 -46.65
CA ILE A 412 4.60 3.38 -46.20
C ILE A 412 4.21 3.51 -44.73
N ARG A 413 3.04 2.96 -44.34
CA ARG A 413 2.64 2.94 -42.92
C ARG A 413 3.69 2.14 -42.14
N GLN A 414 4.29 2.73 -41.11
CA GLN A 414 5.36 2.09 -40.33
C GLN A 414 4.90 0.74 -39.74
N GLU A 415 3.62 0.58 -39.43
CA GLU A 415 2.97 -0.69 -39.10
C GLU A 415 3.23 -1.77 -40.17
N GLN A 416 3.13 -1.43 -41.45
CA GLN A 416 3.39 -2.35 -42.56
C GLN A 416 4.87 -2.74 -42.63
N VAL A 417 5.79 -1.80 -42.35
CA VAL A 417 7.23 -2.08 -42.29
C VAL A 417 7.55 -3.11 -41.19
N TYR A 418 7.00 -2.94 -39.99
CA TYR A 418 7.18 -3.90 -38.90
C TYR A 418 6.49 -5.24 -39.19
N THR A 419 5.29 -5.22 -39.78
CA THR A 419 4.57 -6.43 -40.18
C THR A 419 5.35 -7.23 -41.23
N GLU A 420 5.96 -6.56 -42.20
CA GLU A 420 6.85 -7.17 -43.17
C GLU A 420 8.13 -7.71 -42.55
N ALA A 421 8.71 -7.00 -41.57
CA ALA A 421 9.87 -7.47 -40.81
C ALA A 421 9.55 -8.75 -40.01
N VAL A 422 8.40 -8.81 -39.33
CA VAL A 422 7.90 -10.01 -38.64
C VAL A 422 7.76 -11.17 -39.63
N ASN A 423 7.15 -10.92 -40.80
CA ASN A 423 6.98 -11.95 -41.82
C ASN A 423 8.31 -12.49 -42.36
N LYS A 424 9.34 -11.65 -42.46
CA LYS A 424 10.70 -12.09 -42.84
C LYS A 424 11.32 -12.98 -41.76
N CYS A 425 11.22 -12.60 -40.48
CA CYS A 425 11.74 -13.40 -39.37
C CYS A 425 11.05 -14.76 -39.27
N VAL A 426 9.72 -14.81 -39.42
CA VAL A 426 8.95 -16.07 -39.39
C VAL A 426 9.36 -17.00 -40.54
N LYS A 427 9.48 -16.48 -41.77
CA LYS A 427 9.93 -17.30 -42.91
C LYS A 427 11.31 -17.90 -42.72
N GLU A 428 12.24 -17.13 -42.15
CA GLU A 428 13.59 -17.64 -41.86
C GLU A 428 13.60 -18.67 -40.72
N MET A 429 12.73 -18.49 -39.71
CA MET A 429 12.53 -19.51 -38.66
C MET A 429 12.00 -20.81 -39.24
N ASP A 430 10.98 -20.76 -40.10
CA ASP A 430 10.39 -21.95 -40.73
C ASP A 430 11.45 -22.71 -41.55
N ARG A 431 12.26 -21.99 -42.33
CA ARG A 431 13.38 -22.56 -43.08
C ARG A 431 14.41 -23.26 -42.16
N LEU A 432 14.76 -22.64 -41.03
CA LEU A 432 15.70 -23.24 -40.07
C LEU A 432 15.09 -24.44 -39.34
N MET A 433 13.79 -24.45 -39.10
CA MET A 433 13.09 -25.61 -38.53
C MET A 433 13.05 -26.79 -39.50
N GLU A 434 12.81 -26.55 -40.80
CA GLU A 434 12.91 -27.58 -41.84
C GLU A 434 14.32 -28.17 -41.90
N LEU A 435 15.35 -27.33 -41.99
CA LEU A 435 16.75 -27.77 -41.98
C LEU A 435 17.10 -28.57 -40.72
N LYS A 436 16.63 -28.12 -39.55
CA LYS A 436 16.84 -28.82 -38.28
C LYS A 436 16.13 -30.18 -38.23
N SER A 437 14.95 -30.31 -38.84
CA SER A 437 14.24 -31.58 -38.91
C SER A 437 14.91 -32.58 -39.85
N GLY A 438 15.55 -32.09 -40.94
CA GLY A 438 16.33 -32.90 -41.88
C GLY A 438 17.63 -33.47 -41.29
N LEU A 439 18.25 -32.78 -40.33
CA LEU A 439 19.50 -33.23 -39.68
C LEU A 439 19.41 -34.64 -39.08
N TYR A 440 18.24 -35.06 -38.61
CA TYR A 440 18.08 -36.42 -38.05
C TYR A 440 18.13 -37.49 -39.14
N ALA A 441 17.58 -37.21 -40.33
CA ALA A 441 17.66 -38.09 -41.48
C ALA A 441 19.12 -38.21 -41.97
N ASP A 442 19.82 -37.09 -42.09
CA ASP A 442 21.22 -37.04 -42.50
C ASP A 442 22.14 -37.80 -41.52
N TYR A 443 21.83 -37.78 -40.21
CA TYR A 443 22.53 -38.58 -39.20
C TYR A 443 22.25 -40.09 -39.37
N THR A 444 21.00 -40.48 -39.66
CA THR A 444 20.65 -41.89 -39.89
C THR A 444 21.23 -42.46 -41.19
N GLU A 445 21.53 -41.61 -42.17
CA GLU A 445 22.18 -41.98 -43.44
C GLU A 445 23.72 -41.96 -43.35
N GLU A 446 24.29 -41.80 -42.15
CA GLU A 446 25.74 -41.72 -41.88
C GLU A 446 26.46 -40.57 -42.63
N LEU A 447 25.72 -39.55 -43.08
CA LEU A 447 26.28 -38.36 -43.75
C LEU A 447 26.87 -37.35 -42.75
N LEU A 448 26.53 -37.47 -41.47
CA LEU A 448 26.99 -36.60 -40.37
C LEU A 448 27.51 -37.43 -39.19
N ASP A 449 28.61 -37.00 -38.58
CA ASP A 449 29.07 -37.57 -37.30
C ASP A 449 28.21 -37.06 -36.13
N GLU A 450 28.17 -37.81 -35.01
CA GLU A 450 27.39 -37.46 -33.81
C GLU A 450 27.74 -36.04 -33.31
N LYS A 451 29.02 -35.68 -33.37
CA LYS A 451 29.49 -34.35 -32.96
C LYS A 451 28.99 -33.25 -33.89
N GLU A 452 28.97 -33.50 -35.20
CA GLU A 452 28.53 -32.53 -36.21
C GLU A 452 27.02 -32.32 -36.14
N TYR A 453 26.26 -33.39 -35.96
CA TYR A 453 24.82 -33.33 -35.70
C TYR A 453 24.49 -32.49 -34.46
N LEU A 454 25.14 -32.78 -33.32
CA LEU A 454 24.91 -32.03 -32.07
C LEU A 454 25.29 -30.56 -32.20
N GLN A 455 26.33 -30.23 -32.96
CA GLN A 455 26.76 -28.85 -33.20
C GLN A 455 25.75 -28.08 -34.06
N LEU A 456 25.36 -28.63 -35.22
CA LEU A 456 24.40 -28.00 -36.14
C LEU A 456 23.01 -27.86 -35.48
N ASN A 457 22.59 -28.87 -34.72
CA ASN A 457 21.32 -28.83 -33.99
C ASN A 457 21.31 -27.73 -32.92
N ARG A 458 22.45 -27.49 -32.23
CA ARG A 458 22.60 -26.37 -31.30
C ARG A 458 22.59 -25.02 -32.02
N GLU A 459 23.30 -24.90 -33.13
CA GLU A 459 23.37 -23.65 -33.91
C GLU A 459 22.00 -23.24 -34.46
N TYR A 460 21.27 -24.17 -35.09
CA TYR A 460 19.92 -23.89 -35.58
C TYR A 460 18.96 -23.56 -34.45
N SER A 461 19.04 -24.26 -33.31
CA SER A 461 18.22 -23.96 -32.14
C SER A 461 18.49 -22.56 -31.58
N GLN A 462 19.75 -22.14 -31.48
CA GLN A 462 20.11 -20.79 -31.04
C GLN A 462 19.66 -19.70 -32.01
N ARG A 463 19.75 -19.96 -33.33
CA ARG A 463 19.35 -19.02 -34.37
C ARG A 463 17.84 -18.84 -34.44
N ILE A 464 17.08 -19.94 -34.27
CA ILE A 464 15.61 -19.91 -34.12
C ILE A 464 15.22 -19.08 -32.89
N GLU A 465 15.87 -19.28 -31.74
CA GLU A 465 15.55 -18.53 -30.53
C GLU A 465 15.83 -17.03 -30.68
N LYS A 466 16.94 -16.66 -31.33
CA LYS A 466 17.25 -15.25 -31.65
C LYS A 466 16.22 -14.62 -32.56
N LEU A 467 15.83 -15.30 -33.64
CA LEU A 467 14.82 -14.80 -34.58
C LEU A 467 13.44 -14.68 -33.93
N LYS A 468 13.12 -15.58 -33.00
CA LYS A 468 11.88 -15.53 -32.22
C LYS A 468 11.82 -14.29 -31.35
N ILE A 469 12.91 -13.98 -30.62
CA ILE A 469 13.00 -12.76 -29.80
C ILE A 469 12.82 -11.50 -30.68
N GLN A 470 13.52 -11.43 -31.82
CA GLN A 470 13.39 -10.31 -32.76
C GLN A 470 11.98 -10.17 -33.34
N ALA A 471 11.34 -11.30 -33.69
CA ALA A 471 9.97 -11.28 -34.19
C ALA A 471 8.98 -10.78 -33.12
N ASP A 472 9.18 -11.16 -31.86
CA ASP A 472 8.35 -10.69 -30.75
C ASP A 472 8.58 -9.19 -30.45
N GLU A 473 9.82 -8.69 -30.54
CA GLU A 473 10.12 -7.26 -30.46
C GLU A 473 9.41 -6.46 -31.55
N TYR A 474 9.48 -6.91 -32.81
CA TYR A 474 8.80 -6.23 -33.92
C TYR A 474 7.27 -6.30 -33.81
N ARG A 475 6.70 -7.39 -33.29
CA ARG A 475 5.25 -7.49 -33.01
C ARG A 475 4.81 -6.52 -31.93
N GLN A 476 5.59 -6.39 -30.85
CA GLN A 476 5.30 -5.44 -29.79
C GLN A 476 5.34 -4.00 -30.31
N ALA A 477 6.37 -3.66 -31.10
CA ALA A 477 6.46 -2.37 -31.76
C ALA A 477 5.24 -2.12 -32.67
N ALA A 478 4.90 -3.06 -33.57
CA ALA A 478 3.74 -2.94 -34.45
C ALA A 478 2.43 -2.70 -33.70
N SER A 479 2.19 -3.44 -32.60
CA SER A 479 0.99 -3.27 -31.78
C SER A 479 0.95 -1.90 -31.06
N GLN A 480 2.10 -1.40 -30.61
CA GLN A 480 2.18 -0.05 -30.02
C GLN A 480 1.81 1.02 -31.04
N TYR A 481 2.33 0.94 -32.27
CA TYR A 481 1.97 1.84 -33.37
C TYR A 481 0.47 1.77 -33.72
N GLU A 482 -0.10 0.57 -33.86
CA GLU A 482 -1.52 0.37 -34.16
C GLU A 482 -2.42 0.98 -33.07
N SER A 483 -2.06 0.76 -31.79
CA SER A 483 -2.78 1.33 -30.66
C SER A 483 -2.73 2.86 -30.64
N ALA A 484 -1.56 3.44 -30.93
CA ALA A 484 -1.38 4.89 -30.99
C ALA A 484 -2.17 5.51 -32.14
N GLU A 485 -2.17 4.89 -33.33
CA GLU A 485 -2.98 5.35 -34.47
C GLU A 485 -4.48 5.31 -34.16
N LYS A 486 -4.97 4.25 -33.51
CA LYS A 486 -6.38 4.13 -33.10
C LYS A 486 -6.76 5.24 -32.11
N THR A 487 -5.92 5.50 -31.11
CA THR A 487 -6.14 6.58 -30.14
C THR A 487 -6.18 7.94 -30.82
N VAL A 488 -5.22 8.23 -31.71
CA VAL A 488 -5.19 9.48 -32.47
C VAL A 488 -6.42 9.62 -33.38
N ALA A 489 -6.86 8.54 -34.04
CA ALA A 489 -8.06 8.54 -34.88
C ALA A 489 -9.35 8.77 -34.07
N GLN A 490 -9.45 8.18 -32.88
CA GLN A 490 -10.56 8.39 -31.96
C GLN A 490 -10.58 9.83 -31.45
N LEU A 491 -9.45 10.33 -30.96
CA LEU A 491 -9.31 11.72 -30.52
C LEU A 491 -9.71 12.69 -31.64
N LYS A 492 -9.25 12.44 -32.87
CA LYS A 492 -9.63 13.22 -34.05
C LYS A 492 -11.14 13.25 -34.28
N ALA A 493 -11.80 12.09 -34.22
CA ALA A 493 -13.25 12.01 -34.39
C ALA A 493 -13.98 12.83 -33.33
N GLU A 494 -13.48 12.83 -32.09
CA GLU A 494 -14.04 13.61 -31.00
C GLU A 494 -13.76 15.11 -31.15
N MET A 495 -12.54 15.51 -31.57
CA MET A 495 -12.18 16.91 -31.82
C MET A 495 -13.07 17.56 -32.90
N LEU A 496 -13.35 16.83 -33.98
CA LEU A 496 -14.19 17.31 -35.08
C LEU A 496 -15.66 17.51 -34.65
N ARG A 497 -16.18 16.72 -33.69
CA ARG A 497 -17.55 16.90 -33.16
C ARG A 497 -17.78 18.25 -32.48
N PHE A 498 -16.72 18.85 -31.94
CA PHE A 498 -16.79 20.13 -31.24
C PHE A 498 -16.43 21.34 -32.12
N LYS A 499 -16.12 21.11 -33.41
CA LYS A 499 -15.85 22.17 -34.38
C LYS A 499 -17.07 23.10 -34.51
N GLY A 500 -16.86 24.41 -34.32
CA GLY A 500 -17.91 25.43 -34.47
C GLY A 500 -18.76 25.72 -33.23
N LYS A 501 -18.56 25.03 -32.09
CA LYS A 501 -19.26 25.38 -30.84
C LYS A 501 -18.77 26.72 -30.27
N ARG A 502 -19.73 27.57 -29.89
CA ARG A 502 -19.47 28.94 -29.38
C ARG A 502 -19.35 29.05 -27.85
N LYS A 503 -19.82 28.04 -27.11
CA LYS A 503 -19.78 28.00 -25.65
C LYS A 503 -19.09 26.73 -25.17
N LEU A 504 -18.36 26.84 -24.08
CA LEU A 504 -17.74 25.71 -23.39
C LEU A 504 -18.85 24.82 -22.79
N THR A 505 -18.79 23.51 -23.04
CA THR A 505 -19.69 22.51 -22.44
C THR A 505 -18.94 21.62 -21.44
N GLN A 506 -19.66 20.96 -20.53
CA GLN A 506 -19.04 20.08 -19.52
C GLN A 506 -18.26 18.95 -20.19
N GLU A 507 -18.85 18.36 -21.24
CA GLU A 507 -18.24 17.33 -22.08
C GLU A 507 -16.90 17.79 -22.69
N MET A 508 -16.83 19.04 -23.17
CA MET A 508 -15.57 19.61 -23.70
C MET A 508 -14.52 19.75 -22.59
N VAL A 509 -14.90 20.12 -21.38
CA VAL A 509 -13.94 20.19 -20.26
C VAL A 509 -13.49 18.79 -19.86
N ASP A 510 -14.38 17.82 -19.85
CA ASP A 510 -14.09 16.44 -19.45
C ASP A 510 -13.13 15.76 -20.42
N LEU A 511 -13.32 15.99 -21.72
CA LEU A 511 -12.47 15.45 -22.77
C LEU A 511 -11.15 16.24 -22.98
N PHE A 512 -11.29 17.56 -23.06
CA PHE A 512 -10.29 18.64 -23.12
C PHE A 512 -9.15 18.57 -22.10
N VAL A 513 -9.57 18.73 -20.86
CA VAL A 513 -8.78 19.45 -19.87
C VAL A 513 -8.46 18.51 -18.74
N ALA A 514 -7.17 18.29 -18.48
CA ALA A 514 -6.70 17.54 -17.31
C ALA A 514 -6.73 18.43 -16.06
N GLN A 515 -6.08 19.60 -16.16
CA GLN A 515 -5.92 20.51 -15.02
C GLN A 515 -5.85 21.97 -15.50
N VAL A 516 -6.40 22.89 -14.71
CA VAL A 516 -6.24 24.34 -14.89
C VAL A 516 -5.55 24.91 -13.66
N ARG A 517 -4.40 25.56 -13.86
CA ARG A 517 -3.62 26.19 -12.80
C ARG A 517 -3.65 27.71 -12.97
N ILE A 518 -3.97 28.43 -11.90
CA ILE A 518 -3.96 29.89 -11.87
C ILE A 518 -2.73 30.37 -11.09
N TYR A 519 -1.88 31.17 -11.74
CA TYR A 519 -0.68 31.77 -11.16
C TYR A 519 -0.88 33.24 -10.79
N GLU A 520 0.22 33.89 -10.38
CA GLU A 520 0.29 35.33 -10.18
C GLU A 520 -0.09 36.10 -11.46
N ASN A 521 -0.56 37.33 -11.33
CA ASN A 521 -0.98 38.19 -12.44
C ASN A 521 -2.11 37.65 -13.34
N LYS A 522 -2.89 36.67 -12.85
CA LYS A 522 -3.98 36.01 -13.60
C LYS A 522 -3.51 35.16 -14.78
N ASN A 523 -2.25 34.72 -14.77
CA ASN A 523 -1.74 33.77 -15.75
C ASN A 523 -2.41 32.40 -15.56
N LEU A 524 -2.87 31.81 -16.67
CA LEU A 524 -3.57 30.53 -16.71
C LEU A 524 -2.72 29.51 -17.44
N GLU A 525 -2.41 28.40 -16.79
CA GLU A 525 -1.83 27.20 -17.41
C GLU A 525 -2.93 26.16 -17.53
N ILE A 526 -3.17 25.67 -18.75
CA ILE A 526 -4.19 24.68 -19.06
C ILE A 526 -3.49 23.43 -19.55
N VAL A 527 -3.52 22.38 -18.74
CA VAL A 527 -2.97 21.06 -19.05
C VAL A 527 -4.07 20.25 -19.74
N LEU A 528 -3.77 19.72 -20.93
CA LEU A 528 -4.70 18.95 -21.76
C LEU A 528 -4.53 17.45 -21.50
N ASN A 529 -5.59 16.67 -21.68
CA ASN A 529 -5.55 15.22 -21.42
C ASN A 529 -4.62 14.45 -22.36
N TYR A 530 -4.38 14.95 -23.58
CA TYR A 530 -3.66 14.24 -24.66
C TYR A 530 -2.23 14.74 -24.87
N GLU A 531 -1.74 15.65 -24.03
CA GLU A 531 -0.41 16.24 -24.23
C GLU A 531 0.69 15.17 -24.21
N ASP A 532 0.55 14.18 -23.32
CA ASP A 532 1.50 13.06 -23.21
C ASP A 532 1.38 12.07 -24.38
N GLU A 533 0.16 11.83 -24.88
CA GLU A 533 -0.07 10.96 -26.04
C GLU A 533 0.45 11.60 -27.33
N LEU A 534 0.31 12.92 -27.45
CA LEU A 534 0.85 13.69 -28.57
C LEU A 534 2.37 13.77 -28.53
N LYS A 535 2.97 13.90 -27.34
CA LYS A 535 4.43 13.82 -27.16
C LYS A 535 4.96 12.45 -27.56
N LYS A 536 4.34 11.36 -27.08
CA LYS A 536 4.71 9.99 -27.48
C LYS A 536 4.59 9.77 -28.99
N PHE A 537 3.51 10.26 -29.61
CA PHE A 537 3.35 10.17 -31.06
C PHE A 537 4.38 11.02 -31.82
N ALA A 538 4.75 12.20 -31.29
CA ALA A 538 5.80 13.03 -31.89
C ALA A 538 7.18 12.36 -31.80
N GLU A 539 7.52 11.76 -30.65
CA GLU A 539 8.75 11.00 -30.45
C GLU A 539 8.86 9.82 -31.42
N LEU A 540 7.78 9.03 -31.56
CA LEU A 540 7.70 7.92 -32.53
C LEU A 540 7.83 8.37 -33.99
N ASN A 541 7.41 9.60 -34.32
CA ASN A 541 7.60 10.15 -35.67
C ASN A 541 8.99 10.76 -35.88
N MET A 542 9.66 11.25 -34.84
CA MET A 542 11.04 11.75 -34.95
C MET A 542 12.03 10.59 -35.19
N GLU A 543 11.79 9.43 -34.58
CA GLU A 543 12.52 8.19 -34.89
C GLU A 543 12.35 7.77 -36.37
N ARG A 544 11.25 8.19 -37.02
CA ARG A 544 10.96 7.96 -38.45
C ARG A 544 11.79 8.83 -39.40
N GLU A 545 12.31 9.97 -38.95
CA GLU A 545 13.13 10.88 -39.76
C GLU A 545 14.63 10.63 -39.57
N ALA A 546 15.03 9.93 -38.50
CA ALA A 546 16.41 9.65 -38.14
C ALA A 546 16.94 8.29 -38.63
N GLY A 547 16.07 7.38 -39.05
CA GLY A 547 16.41 6.06 -39.65
C GLY A 547 15.96 5.97 -41.09
#